data_AF-A0A7J4K7M8-F1
#
_entry.id   AF-A0A7J4K7M8-F1
#
_cell.length_a   1.000
_cell.length_b   1.000
_cell.length_c   1.000
_cell.angle_alpha   90.00
_cell.angle_beta   90.00
_cell.angle_gamma   90.00
#
_symmetry.space_group_name_H-M   'P 1'
#
loop_
_entity.id
_entity.type
_entity.pdbx_description
1 polymer ?
#
loop_
_entity_poly.entity_id
_entity_poly.type
_entity_poly.pdbx_seq_one_letter_code
_entity_poly.pdbx_strand_id
1 'polypeptide(L)'
;MVAEEVLQQGLIFIPAVSLGLILGLYELILIHRDENFRGSHWLGHGIHSVVFMIVALFFVFNTDYFLQVTGLGEKGWPIISNPWAVRIIIGLILNIKMHAVSAVIKGGLRGSMTGGMTEHWTHTTIVSVLVVVAPLYWPLIVTFLPEWAGGPAITE
;
A
#
# COMPACT_ATOMS: atom_id res chain seq x y z
N MET A 1 25.91 -15.21 -8.66
CA MET A 1 26.00 -14.40 -7.44
C MET A 1 24.73 -13.59 -7.19
N VAL A 2 24.23 -12.74 -8.11
CA VAL A 2 22.98 -11.96 -7.89
C VAL A 2 21.71 -12.83 -7.77
N ALA A 3 21.58 -13.91 -8.55
CA ALA A 3 20.40 -14.79 -8.47
C ALA A 3 20.33 -15.62 -7.18
N GLU A 4 21.48 -15.94 -6.58
CA GLU A 4 21.56 -16.71 -5.32
C GLU A 4 21.19 -15.85 -4.10
N GLU A 5 21.59 -14.58 -4.07
CA GLU A 5 21.23 -13.65 -2.99
C GLU A 5 19.73 -13.38 -2.90
N VAL A 6 19.00 -13.37 -4.03
CA VAL A 6 17.55 -13.14 -4.01
C VAL A 6 16.76 -14.43 -3.75
N LEU A 7 17.27 -15.62 -4.12
CA LEU A 7 16.70 -16.90 -3.67
C LEU A 7 16.77 -17.08 -2.15
N GLN A 8 17.68 -16.36 -1.48
CA GLN A 8 17.79 -16.33 -0.02
C GLN A 8 16.82 -15.32 0.64
N GLN A 9 16.20 -14.43 -0.14
CA GLN A 9 15.16 -13.52 0.32
C GLN A 9 13.81 -14.25 0.31
N GLY A 10 13.52 -14.96 1.39
CA GLY A 10 12.17 -15.47 1.65
C GLY A 10 11.14 -14.34 1.72
N LEU A 11 9.86 -14.70 1.78
CA LEU A 11 8.77 -13.71 1.89
C LEU A 11 8.97 -12.77 3.08
N ILE A 12 8.93 -11.47 2.81
CA ILE A 12 9.14 -10.40 3.77
C ILE A 12 7.79 -9.81 4.15
N PHE A 13 7.39 -9.98 5.42
CA PHE A 13 6.09 -9.54 5.94
C PHE A 13 6.15 -8.28 6.80
N ILE A 14 7.22 -8.13 7.59
CA ILE A 14 7.35 -7.05 8.60
C ILE A 14 7.14 -5.65 7.99
N PRO A 15 7.91 -5.21 6.96
CA PRO A 15 7.68 -3.92 6.31
C PRO A 15 6.25 -3.73 5.80
N ALA A 16 5.64 -4.78 5.24
CA ALA A 16 4.29 -4.69 4.70
C ALA A 16 3.24 -4.48 5.78
N VAL A 17 3.34 -5.20 6.90
CA VAL A 17 2.45 -5.04 8.05
C VAL A 17 2.70 -3.70 8.74
N SER A 18 3.95 -3.37 9.07
CA SER A 18 4.32 -2.15 9.77
C SER A 18 3.90 -0.90 8.99
N LEU A 19 4.27 -0.79 7.71
CA LEU A 19 3.85 0.35 6.90
C LEU A 19 2.36 0.33 6.58
N GLY A 20 1.76 -0.85 6.41
CA GLY A 20 0.33 -0.96 6.15
C GLY A 20 -0.51 -0.48 7.34
N LEU A 21 -0.05 -0.72 8.57
CA LEU A 21 -0.65 -0.16 9.77
C LEU A 21 -0.43 1.36 9.87
N ILE A 22 0.79 1.85 9.62
CA ILE A 22 1.10 3.29 9.71
C ILE A 22 0.29 4.09 8.67
N LEU A 23 0.38 3.70 7.41
CA LEU A 23 -0.37 4.35 6.33
C LEU A 23 -1.87 4.09 6.46
N GLY A 24 -2.27 2.94 6.97
CA GLY A 24 -3.67 2.58 7.25
C GLY A 24 -4.30 3.45 8.33
N LEU A 25 -3.58 3.72 9.41
CA LEU A 25 -4.00 4.66 10.44
C LEU A 25 -4.10 6.08 9.90
N TYR A 26 -3.14 6.50 9.08
CA TYR A 26 -3.20 7.78 8.39
C TYR A 26 -4.46 7.91 7.52
N GLU A 27 -4.75 6.90 6.70
CA GLU A 27 -5.97 6.84 5.88
C GLU A 27 -7.25 6.82 6.72
N LEU A 28 -7.27 6.07 7.82
CA LEU A 28 -8.40 6.03 8.73
C LEU A 28 -8.70 7.43 9.29
N ILE A 29 -7.68 8.21 9.65
CA ILE A 29 -7.83 9.58 10.13
C ILE A 29 -8.40 10.49 9.04
N LEU A 30 -7.93 10.35 7.79
CA LEU A 30 -8.46 11.13 6.66
C LEU A 30 -9.91 10.79 6.33
N ILE A 31 -10.26 9.50 6.26
CA ILE A 31 -11.63 9.03 6.02
C ILE A 31 -12.56 9.51 7.15
N HIS A 32 -12.09 9.44 8.39
CA HIS A 32 -12.84 9.91 9.54
C HIS A 32 -13.19 11.40 9.45
N ARG A 33 -12.24 12.23 8.99
CA ARG A 33 -12.45 13.66 8.73
C ARG A 33 -13.43 13.88 7.58
N ASP A 34 -13.28 13.14 6.48
CA ASP A 34 -14.08 13.31 5.26
C ASP A 34 -15.55 12.86 5.44
N GLU A 35 -15.81 11.84 6.28
CA GLU A 35 -17.17 11.35 6.57
C GLU A 35 -17.90 12.14 7.68
N ASN A 36 -17.34 13.26 8.15
CA ASN A 36 -17.94 14.18 9.14
C ASN A 36 -18.55 13.47 10.38
N PHE A 37 -17.91 12.39 10.85
CA PHE A 37 -18.31 11.65 12.06
C PHE A 37 -19.74 11.05 12.03
N ARG A 38 -20.39 10.92 10.86
CA ARG A 38 -21.78 10.44 10.80
C ARG A 38 -21.83 8.91 10.81
N GLY A 39 -21.88 8.34 12.03
CA GLY A 39 -22.09 6.90 12.26
C GLY A 39 -20.81 6.08 12.38
N SER A 40 -20.91 4.75 12.33
CA SER A 40 -19.79 3.80 12.44
C SER A 40 -19.23 3.33 11.09
N HIS A 41 -19.80 3.81 9.98
CA HIS A 41 -19.46 3.35 8.63
C HIS A 41 -18.00 3.67 8.24
N TRP A 42 -17.49 4.84 8.64
CA TRP A 42 -16.09 5.26 8.42
C TRP A 42 -15.07 4.26 8.96
N LEU A 43 -15.39 3.57 10.06
CA LEU A 43 -14.51 2.58 10.66
C LEU A 43 -14.42 1.33 9.78
N GLY A 44 -15.55 0.86 9.24
CA GLY A 44 -15.56 -0.25 8.28
C GLY A 44 -14.79 0.10 7.00
N HIS A 45 -14.96 1.33 6.51
CA HIS A 45 -14.24 1.85 5.34
C HIS A 45 -12.73 1.92 5.59
N GLY A 46 -12.31 2.45 6.73
CA GLY A 46 -10.89 2.54 7.08
C GLY A 46 -10.23 1.20 7.42
N ILE A 47 -10.94 0.24 8.01
CA ILE A 47 -10.41 -1.12 8.18
C ILE A 47 -10.19 -1.77 6.81
N HIS A 48 -11.13 -1.59 5.89
CA HIS A 48 -11.01 -2.13 4.54
C HIS A 48 -9.77 -1.55 3.83
N SER A 49 -9.54 -0.22 3.92
CA SER A 49 -8.37 0.40 3.32
C SER A 49 -7.06 -0.10 3.91
N VAL A 50 -6.98 -0.28 5.23
CA VAL A 50 -5.80 -0.86 5.91
C VAL A 50 -5.47 -2.25 5.32
N VAL A 51 -6.48 -3.12 5.15
CA VAL A 51 -6.27 -4.47 4.62
C VAL A 51 -5.76 -4.43 3.17
N PHE A 52 -6.37 -3.63 2.29
CA PHE A 52 -5.91 -3.51 0.90
C PHE A 52 -4.49 -2.96 0.81
N MET A 53 -4.15 -2.04 1.70
CA MET A 53 -2.82 -1.45 1.74
C MET A 53 -1.75 -2.42 2.24
N ILE A 54 -2.03 -3.20 3.29
CA ILE A 54 -1.12 -4.28 3.73
C ILE A 54 -0.89 -5.28 2.59
N VAL A 55 -1.95 -5.68 1.89
CA VAL A 55 -1.84 -6.61 0.75
C VAL A 55 -1.02 -6.00 -0.38
N ALA A 56 -1.26 -4.75 -0.75
CA ALA A 56 -0.49 -4.08 -1.79
C ALA A 56 0.99 -3.93 -1.42
N LEU A 57 1.29 -3.52 -0.19
CA LEU A 57 2.65 -3.43 0.32
C LEU A 57 3.34 -4.79 0.34
N PHE A 58 2.63 -5.86 0.70
CA PHE A 58 3.16 -7.22 0.64
C PHE A 58 3.62 -7.56 -0.78
N PHE A 59 2.82 -7.28 -1.80
CA PHE A 59 3.25 -7.47 -3.20
C PHE A 59 4.41 -6.56 -3.60
N VAL A 60 4.43 -5.30 -3.15
CA VAL A 60 5.51 -4.35 -3.47
C VAL A 60 6.85 -4.81 -2.88
N PHE A 61 6.89 -5.19 -1.60
CA PHE A 61 8.12 -5.66 -0.94
C PHE A 61 8.60 -7.02 -1.44
N ASN A 62 7.69 -7.85 -1.95
CA ASN A 62 8.00 -9.19 -2.45
C ASN A 62 8.00 -9.28 -3.99
N THR A 63 8.04 -8.15 -4.70
CA THR A 63 7.98 -8.15 -6.17
C THR A 63 9.12 -8.97 -6.78
N ASP A 64 10.35 -8.80 -6.29
CA ASP A 64 11.52 -9.52 -6.81
C ASP A 64 11.40 -11.03 -6.59
N TYR A 65 10.93 -11.43 -5.40
CA TYR A 65 10.60 -12.82 -5.09
C TYR A 65 9.56 -13.39 -6.07
N PHE A 66 8.45 -12.68 -6.31
CA PHE A 66 7.42 -13.15 -7.23
C PHE A 66 7.92 -13.26 -8.67
N LEU A 67 8.73 -12.32 -9.14
CA LEU A 67 9.30 -12.36 -10.49
C LEU A 67 10.22 -13.57 -10.70
N GLN A 68 10.89 -14.00 -9.65
CA GLN A 68 11.77 -15.17 -9.69
C GLN A 68 10.99 -16.48 -9.64
N VAL A 69 10.10 -16.64 -8.67
CA VAL A 69 9.30 -17.88 -8.53
C VAL A 69 8.43 -18.13 -9.77
N THR A 70 7.95 -17.08 -10.42
CA THR A 70 7.16 -17.19 -11.67
C THR A 70 8.00 -17.31 -12.93
N GLY A 71 9.33 -17.15 -12.84
CA GLY A 71 10.23 -17.07 -13.99
C GLY A 71 9.98 -15.87 -14.91
N LEU A 72 9.17 -14.90 -14.48
CA LEU A 72 8.82 -13.73 -15.29
C LEU A 72 9.97 -12.71 -15.39
N GLY A 73 10.87 -12.69 -14.41
CA GLY A 73 12.06 -11.83 -14.45
C GLY A 73 12.99 -12.15 -15.62
N GLU A 74 13.08 -13.41 -16.03
CA GLU A 74 14.02 -13.88 -17.06
C GLU A 74 13.48 -13.77 -18.49
N LYS A 75 12.17 -13.53 -18.66
CA LYS A 75 11.52 -13.48 -19.99
C LYS A 75 11.88 -12.24 -20.82
N GLY A 76 12.51 -11.23 -20.21
CA GLY A 76 12.94 -10.01 -20.91
C GLY A 76 11.79 -9.11 -21.39
N TRP A 77 10.58 -9.26 -20.83
CA TRP A 77 9.44 -8.41 -21.18
C TRP A 77 9.52 -7.08 -20.44
N PRO A 78 9.58 -5.91 -21.11
CA PRO A 78 9.91 -4.64 -20.47
C PRO A 78 9.01 -4.23 -19.29
N ILE A 79 7.73 -4.62 -19.33
CA ILE A 79 6.74 -4.27 -18.30
C ILE A 79 6.72 -5.30 -17.17
N ILE A 80 6.77 -6.59 -17.50
CA ILE A 80 6.55 -7.66 -16.52
C ILE A 80 7.87 -8.07 -15.85
N SER A 81 8.99 -8.02 -16.57
CA SER A 81 10.30 -8.37 -16.04
C SER A 81 10.96 -7.23 -15.25
N ASN A 82 10.36 -6.04 -15.22
CA ASN A 82 10.86 -4.89 -14.47
C ASN A 82 10.14 -4.76 -13.11
N PRO A 83 10.84 -4.93 -11.97
CA PRO A 83 10.24 -4.82 -10.64
C PRO A 83 9.51 -3.49 -10.41
N TRP A 84 10.05 -2.38 -10.92
CA TRP A 84 9.42 -1.07 -10.77
C TRP A 84 8.11 -0.95 -11.52
N ALA A 85 8.05 -1.49 -12.74
CA ALA A 85 6.81 -1.48 -13.51
C ALA A 85 5.73 -2.31 -12.82
N VAL A 86 6.07 -3.48 -12.26
CA VAL A 86 5.14 -4.30 -11.49
C VAL A 86 4.67 -3.58 -10.22
N ARG A 87 5.57 -2.96 -9.46
CA ARG A 87 5.21 -2.15 -8.27
C ARG A 87 4.25 -1.03 -8.64
N ILE A 88 4.52 -0.29 -9.73
CA ILE A 88 3.63 0.77 -10.23
C ILE A 88 2.25 0.20 -10.59
N ILE A 89 2.18 -0.95 -11.27
CA ILE A 89 0.91 -1.61 -11.58
C ILE A 89 0.14 -1.96 -10.31
N ILE A 90 0.81 -2.50 -9.28
CA ILE A 90 0.19 -2.78 -7.98
C ILE A 90 -0.35 -1.49 -7.35
N GLY A 91 0.43 -0.40 -7.37
CA GLY A 91 0.00 0.91 -6.88
C GLY A 91 -1.21 1.46 -7.63
N LEU A 92 -1.26 1.30 -8.96
CA LEU A 92 -2.42 1.71 -9.76
C LEU A 92 -3.66 0.88 -9.41
N ILE A 93 -3.52 -0.44 -9.24
CA ILE A 93 -4.61 -1.32 -8.80
C ILE A 93 -5.13 -0.88 -7.42
N LEU A 94 -4.22 -0.60 -6.47
CA LEU A 94 -4.58 -0.09 -5.15
C LEU A 94 -5.36 1.22 -5.27
N ASN A 95 -4.86 2.19 -6.04
CA ASN A 95 -5.52 3.49 -6.24
C ASN A 95 -6.96 3.30 -6.76
N ILE A 96 -7.12 2.49 -7.80
CA ILE A 96 -8.43 2.20 -8.39
C ILE A 96 -9.35 1.52 -7.37
N LYS A 97 -8.85 0.54 -6.60
CA LYS A 97 -9.65 -0.16 -5.58
C LYS A 97 -10.11 0.79 -4.48
N MET A 98 -9.19 1.59 -3.94
CA MET A 98 -9.48 2.58 -2.90
C MET A 98 -10.48 3.63 -3.39
N HIS A 99 -10.30 4.09 -4.63
CA HIS A 99 -11.25 5.02 -5.25
C HIS A 99 -12.62 4.39 -5.50
N ALA A 100 -12.68 3.15 -6.01
CA ALA A 100 -13.94 2.48 -6.29
C ALA A 100 -14.77 2.25 -5.03
N VAL A 101 -14.15 1.85 -3.91
CA VAL A 101 -14.85 1.67 -2.63
C VAL A 101 -15.46 3.00 -2.17
N SER A 102 -14.71 4.10 -2.22
CA SER A 102 -15.24 5.43 -1.87
C SER A 102 -16.33 5.95 -2.82
N ALA A 103 -16.35 5.51 -4.09
CA ALA A 103 -17.36 5.90 -5.07
C ALA A 103 -18.69 5.13 -4.93
N VAL A 104 -18.66 3.82 -4.64
CA VAL A 104 -19.85 2.97 -4.52
C VAL A 104 -20.76 3.41 -3.36
N ILE A 105 -20.19 3.96 -2.29
CA ILE A 105 -20.92 4.44 -1.12
C ILE A 105 -21.74 5.71 -1.42
N LYS A 106 -21.40 6.46 -2.48
CA LYS A 106 -22.18 7.64 -2.93
C LYS A 106 -23.38 7.28 -3.82
N GLY A 107 -23.69 5.99 -3.97
CA GLY A 107 -24.78 5.42 -4.78
C GLY A 107 -26.21 5.66 -4.30
N GLY A 108 -26.52 6.82 -3.70
CA GLY A 108 -27.89 7.22 -3.40
C GLY A 108 -28.19 8.60 -3.96
N LEU A 109 -28.69 8.70 -5.21
CA LEU A 109 -29.43 9.77 -5.92
C LEU A 109 -29.21 11.29 -5.59
N ARG A 110 -28.23 11.63 -4.76
CA ARG A 110 -27.90 12.93 -4.17
C ARG A 110 -26.38 13.02 -3.91
N GLY A 111 -25.57 12.22 -4.62
CA GLY A 111 -24.11 12.29 -4.61
C GLY A 111 -23.66 13.62 -5.21
N SER A 112 -23.63 14.63 -4.35
CA SER A 112 -23.48 16.03 -4.73
C SER A 112 -22.27 16.26 -5.63
N MET A 113 -22.54 16.79 -6.82
CA MET A 113 -21.58 17.43 -7.70
C MET A 113 -21.03 18.76 -7.12
N THR A 114 -21.14 19.01 -5.81
CA THR A 114 -20.75 20.30 -5.18
C THR A 114 -19.54 20.23 -4.26
N GLY A 115 -18.80 19.11 -4.19
CA GLY A 115 -17.54 19.07 -3.46
C GLY A 115 -16.68 17.84 -3.76
N GLY A 116 -15.43 18.06 -4.16
CA GLY A 116 -14.35 17.11 -3.85
C GLY A 116 -14.03 16.00 -4.85
N MET A 117 -14.45 16.05 -6.13
CA MET A 117 -14.04 15.00 -7.09
C MET A 117 -12.52 14.98 -7.33
N THR A 118 -11.86 16.15 -7.30
CA THR A 118 -10.40 16.27 -7.42
C THR A 118 -9.69 15.98 -6.09
N GLU A 119 -10.26 16.43 -4.97
CA GLU A 119 -9.70 16.24 -3.62
C GLU A 119 -9.65 14.74 -3.22
N HIS A 120 -10.64 13.96 -3.66
CA HIS A 120 -10.70 12.53 -3.35
C HIS A 120 -9.75 11.65 -4.20
N TRP A 121 -9.30 12.09 -5.37
CA TRP A 121 -8.30 11.33 -6.14
C TRP A 121 -6.88 11.65 -5.67
N THR A 122 -6.64 12.87 -5.19
CA THR A 122 -5.31 13.30 -4.77
C THR A 122 -4.81 12.47 -3.59
N HIS A 123 -5.62 12.22 -2.55
CA HIS A 123 -5.16 11.43 -1.39
C HIS A 123 -4.92 9.96 -1.74
N THR A 124 -5.84 9.28 -2.46
CA THR A 124 -5.63 7.88 -2.87
C THR A 124 -4.42 7.74 -3.79
N THR A 125 -4.15 8.74 -4.63
CA THR A 125 -2.96 8.78 -5.47
C THR A 125 -1.69 8.97 -4.65
N ILE A 126 -1.68 9.89 -3.67
CA ILE A 126 -0.54 10.08 -2.76
C ILE A 126 -0.23 8.78 -2.01
N VAL A 127 -1.24 8.14 -1.44
CA VAL A 127 -1.09 6.86 -0.73
C VAL A 127 -0.53 5.78 -1.65
N SER A 128 -1.04 5.71 -2.88
CA SER A 128 -0.56 4.74 -3.86
C SER A 128 0.90 5.00 -4.25
N VAL A 129 1.30 6.26 -4.40
CA VAL A 129 2.71 6.63 -4.61
C VAL A 129 3.56 6.20 -3.42
N LEU A 130 3.12 6.51 -2.19
CA LEU A 130 3.81 6.08 -0.96
C LEU A 130 3.99 4.56 -0.93
N VAL A 131 2.94 3.79 -1.25
CA VAL A 131 3.03 2.33 -1.34
C VAL A 131 4.04 1.87 -2.38
N VAL A 132 4.07 2.45 -3.57
CA VAL A 132 5.03 2.09 -4.64
C VAL A 132 6.47 2.38 -4.23
N VAL A 133 6.71 3.52 -3.57
CA VAL A 133 8.06 3.94 -3.16
C VAL A 133 8.45 3.43 -1.76
N ALA A 134 7.60 2.63 -1.12
CA ALA A 134 7.83 2.08 0.21
C ALA A 134 9.18 1.38 0.40
N PRO A 135 9.70 0.58 -0.55
CA PRO A 135 11.02 -0.02 -0.42
C PRO A 135 12.16 1.00 -0.30
N LEU A 136 11.99 2.22 -0.82
CA LEU A 136 13.02 3.26 -0.78
C LEU A 136 13.10 3.94 0.59
N TYR A 137 11.96 4.19 1.22
CA TYR A 137 11.93 4.89 2.51
C TYR A 137 11.85 3.95 3.71
N TRP A 138 11.52 2.66 3.53
CA TRP A 138 11.48 1.69 4.63
C TRP A 138 12.77 1.66 5.46
N PRO A 139 13.98 1.64 4.87
CA PRO A 139 15.23 1.67 5.65
C PRO A 139 15.39 2.93 6.51
N LEU A 140 14.69 4.02 6.18
CA LEU A 140 14.69 5.27 6.95
C LEU A 140 13.68 5.22 8.10
N ILE A 141 12.53 4.56 7.89
CA ILE A 141 11.47 4.48 8.91
C ILE A 141 11.79 3.43 9.97
N VAL A 142 12.38 2.30 9.55
CA VAL A 142 12.63 1.15 10.43
C VAL A 142 13.46 1.50 11.66
N THR A 143 14.36 2.48 11.58
CA THR A 143 15.19 2.94 12.71
C THR A 143 14.40 3.59 13.84
N PHE A 144 13.16 4.04 13.57
CA PHE A 144 12.29 4.67 14.56
C PHE A 144 11.22 3.73 15.10
N LEU A 145 11.17 2.50 14.60
CA LEU A 145 10.18 1.51 15.00
C LEU A 145 10.66 0.68 16.20
N PRO A 146 9.75 0.11 17.00
CA PRO A 146 10.11 -0.90 17.98
C PRO A 146 10.56 -2.19 17.29
N GLU A 147 11.29 -3.05 18.02
CA GLU A 147 11.85 -4.31 17.52
C GLU A 147 10.79 -5.22 16.86
N TRP A 148 9.62 -5.38 17.50
CA TRP A 148 8.53 -6.19 16.96
C TRP A 148 7.99 -5.68 15.61
N ALA A 149 8.20 -4.41 15.28
CA ALA A 149 7.81 -3.79 14.03
C ALA A 149 8.97 -3.71 13.01
N GLY A 150 10.11 -4.34 13.31
CA GLY A 150 11.31 -4.41 12.47
C GLY A 150 12.45 -3.49 12.90
N GLY A 151 12.27 -2.69 13.95
CA GLY A 151 13.29 -1.77 14.43
C GLY A 151 14.49 -2.44 15.09
N PRO A 152 15.54 -1.67 15.42
CA PRO A 152 16.73 -2.21 16.07
C PRO A 152 16.38 -2.77 17.45
N ALA A 153 17.07 -3.86 17.83
CA ALA A 153 16.99 -4.38 19.18
C ALA A 153 17.47 -3.31 20.18
N ILE A 154 16.72 -3.14 21.25
CA ILE A 154 17.12 -2.26 22.35
C ILE A 154 18.22 -3.02 23.10
N THR A 155 19.46 -2.58 22.94
CA THR A 155 20.58 -3.08 23.76
C THR A 155 20.55 -2.33 25.08
N GLU A 156 20.30 -3.06 26.17
CA GLU A 156 20.36 -2.55 27.55
C GLU A 156 21.81 -2.28 28.00
#